data_AF-A0A7S1E2A7-F1
#
_entry.id   AF-A0A7S1E2A7-F1
#
_cell.length_a   1.000
_cell.length_b   1.000
_cell.length_c   1.000
_cell.angle_alpha   90.00
_cell.angle_beta   90.00
_cell.angle_gamma   90.00
#
_symmetry.space_group_name_H-M   'P 1'
#
loop_
_entity.id
_entity.type
_entity.pdbx_description
1 polymer ?
#
loop_
_entity_poly.entity_id
_entity_poly.type
_entity_poly.pdbx_seq_one_letter_code
_entity_poly.pdbx_strand_id
1 'polypeptide(L)'
;GRFVPSISMAASSLKSNTEDLDAILRLLVRDDIIAWYTSKSMAKSDQKTQELEKQLMDRVSKNVAMIQSKIAECSVKKISKEVATLPSEPVNHRVQELLEEASGYEKLSTMETSFQPWL
;
A
#
# COMPACT_ATOMS: atom_id res chain seq x y z
N GLY A 1 -4.68 -19.23 12.67
CA GLY A 1 -5.27 -18.67 11.42
C GLY A 1 -4.22 -18.62 10.32
N ARG A 2 -4.61 -18.83 9.06
CA ARG A 2 -3.67 -18.81 7.90
C ARG A 2 -3.50 -17.43 7.27
N PHE A 3 -4.50 -16.56 7.42
CA PHE A 3 -4.55 -15.26 6.76
C PHE A 3 -3.37 -14.34 7.15
N VAL A 4 -3.29 -13.97 8.43
CA VAL A 4 -2.27 -13.04 8.94
C VAL A 4 -0.84 -13.47 8.59
N PRO A 5 -0.41 -14.73 8.85
CA PRO A 5 0.94 -15.16 8.47
C PRO A 5 1.19 -15.12 6.95
N SER A 6 0.18 -15.47 6.13
CA SER A 6 0.34 -15.46 4.66
C SER A 6 0.54 -14.05 4.11
N ILE A 7 -0.23 -13.08 4.60
CA ILE A 7 -0.10 -11.67 4.22
C ILE A 7 1.27 -11.11 4.65
N SER A 8 1.69 -11.36 5.89
CA SER A 8 2.99 -10.91 6.38
C SER A 8 4.16 -11.55 5.62
N MET A 9 4.04 -12.83 5.22
CA MET A 9 5.04 -13.50 4.38
C MET A 9 5.09 -12.89 2.98
N ALA A 10 3.94 -12.66 2.33
CA ALA A 10 3.89 -12.01 1.03
C ALA A 10 4.51 -10.61 1.06
N ALA A 11 4.16 -9.79 2.05
CA ALA A 11 4.74 -8.47 2.25
C ALA A 11 6.27 -8.52 2.46
N SER A 12 6.75 -9.50 3.21
CA SER A 12 8.19 -9.73 3.43
C SER A 12 8.93 -10.13 2.15
N SER A 13 8.30 -10.98 1.33
CA SER A 13 8.85 -11.40 0.05
C SER A 13 8.94 -10.22 -0.92
N LEU A 14 7.87 -9.42 -1.03
CA LEU A 14 7.85 -8.21 -1.85
C LEU A 14 8.90 -7.19 -1.40
N LYS A 15 9.02 -6.94 -0.09
CA LYS A 15 10.05 -6.06 0.47
C LYS A 15 11.47 -6.56 0.17
N SER A 16 11.69 -7.87 0.17
CA SER A 16 13.02 -8.44 -0.11
C SER A 16 13.41 -8.29 -1.59
N ASN A 17 12.43 -8.11 -2.48
CA ASN A 17 12.63 -7.92 -3.92
C ASN A 17 12.22 -6.48 -4.34
N THR A 18 12.55 -5.48 -3.50
CA THR A 18 12.13 -4.08 -3.73
C THR A 18 12.66 -3.51 -5.04
N GLU A 19 13.88 -3.88 -5.45
CA GLU A 19 14.50 -3.38 -6.68
C GLU A 19 13.74 -3.84 -7.94
N ASP A 20 13.40 -5.14 -8.02
CA ASP A 20 12.60 -5.69 -9.11
C ASP A 20 11.19 -5.09 -9.12
N LEU A 21 10.62 -4.90 -7.93
CA LEU A 21 9.30 -4.30 -7.76
C LEU A 21 9.28 -2.82 -8.16
N ASP A 22 10.37 -2.08 -7.97
CA ASP A 22 10.46 -0.65 -8.27
C ASP A 22 10.21 -0.36 -9.76
N ALA A 23 10.85 -1.12 -10.65
CA ALA A 23 10.68 -0.97 -12.09
C ALA A 23 9.23 -1.24 -12.53
N ILE A 24 8.61 -2.29 -11.97
CA ILE A 24 7.22 -2.67 -12.26
C ILE A 24 6.27 -1.60 -11.75
N LEU A 25 6.42 -1.16 -10.49
CA LEU A 25 5.55 -0.16 -9.89
C LEU A 25 5.65 1.18 -10.61
N ARG A 26 6.84 1.61 -11.05
CA ARG A 26 6.98 2.86 -11.82
C ARG A 26 6.18 2.85 -13.11
N LEU A 27 6.18 1.73 -13.83
CA LEU A 27 5.39 1.59 -15.06
C LEU A 27 3.89 1.64 -14.77
N LEU A 28 3.42 0.82 -13.83
CA LEU A 28 1.99 0.74 -13.48
C LEU A 28 1.45 2.06 -12.93
N VAL A 29 2.17 2.69 -12.00
CA VAL A 29 1.77 3.97 -11.38
C VAL A 29 1.76 5.09 -12.41
N ARG A 30 2.70 5.11 -13.36
CA ARG A 30 2.71 6.10 -14.44
C ARG A 30 1.43 6.00 -15.28
N ASP A 31 1.09 4.78 -15.70
CA ASP A 31 -0.06 4.54 -16.56
C ASP A 31 -1.37 4.87 -15.82
N ASP A 32 -1.48 4.54 -14.53
CA ASP A 32 -2.60 4.91 -13.67
C ASP A 32 -2.74 6.43 -13.50
N ILE A 33 -1.64 7.16 -13.29
CA ILE A 33 -1.67 8.62 -13.15
C ILE A 33 -2.16 9.27 -14.45
N ILE A 34 -1.70 8.79 -15.60
CA ILE A 34 -2.15 9.28 -16.91
C ILE A 34 -3.65 8.97 -17.08
N ALA A 35 -4.07 7.73 -16.82
CA ALA A 35 -5.46 7.33 -16.92
C ALA A 35 -6.37 8.18 -16.03
N TRP A 36 -6.00 8.38 -14.77
CA TRP A 36 -6.72 9.22 -13.81
C TRP A 36 -6.83 10.68 -14.27
N TYR A 37 -5.76 11.22 -14.86
CA TYR A 37 -5.79 12.59 -15.37
C TYR A 37 -6.70 12.72 -16.59
N THR A 38 -6.67 11.73 -17.49
CA THR A 38 -7.52 11.70 -18.67
C THR A 38 -8.99 11.50 -18.34
N SER A 39 -9.33 10.78 -17.26
CA SER A 39 -10.73 10.56 -16.86
C SER A 39 -11.37 11.78 -16.18
N LYS A 40 -10.57 12.64 -15.53
CA LYS A 40 -11.06 13.84 -14.83
C LYS A 40 -11.18 15.09 -15.70
N SER A 41 -10.49 15.16 -16.82
CA SER A 41 -10.40 16.38 -17.63
C SER A 41 -11.07 16.20 -18.99
N MET A 42 -12.34 16.60 -19.11
CA MET A 42 -13.05 16.64 -20.40
C MET A 42 -12.55 17.75 -21.35
N ALA A 43 -11.70 18.68 -20.86
CA ALA A 43 -11.12 19.76 -21.67
C ALA A 43 -9.61 19.87 -21.39
N LYS A 44 -8.80 19.19 -22.20
CA LYS A 44 -7.34 19.33 -22.20
C LYS A 44 -6.98 20.69 -22.82
N SER A 45 -6.54 21.65 -22.02
CA SER A 45 -5.66 22.69 -22.57
C SER A 45 -4.25 22.12 -22.62
N ASP A 46 -3.49 22.42 -23.67
CA ASP A 46 -2.10 21.94 -23.82
C ASP A 46 -1.23 22.31 -22.61
N GLN A 47 -1.53 23.46 -21.98
CA GLN A 47 -0.88 23.92 -20.75
C GLN A 47 -1.05 22.94 -19.57
N LYS A 48 -2.23 22.34 -19.42
CA LYS A 48 -2.52 21.37 -18.35
C LYS A 48 -1.78 20.05 -18.58
N THR A 49 -1.67 19.64 -19.84
CA THR A 49 -0.91 18.45 -20.23
C THR A 49 0.58 18.65 -19.98
N GLN A 50 1.15 19.80 -20.38
CA GLN A 50 2.57 20.11 -20.13
C GLN A 50 2.92 20.17 -18.64
N GLU A 51 2.05 20.75 -17.81
CA GLU A 51 2.27 20.79 -16.36
C GLU A 51 2.24 19.38 -15.73
N LEU A 52 1.37 18.50 -16.22
CA LEU A 52 1.36 17.09 -15.82
C LEU A 52 2.68 16.41 -16.19
N GLU A 53 3.12 16.54 -17.44
CA GLU A 53 4.37 15.92 -17.92
C GLU A 53 5.57 16.36 -17.08
N LYS A 54 5.64 17.66 -16.73
CA LYS A 54 6.70 18.21 -15.88
C LYS A 54 6.72 17.60 -14.48
N GLN A 55 5.55 17.28 -13.91
CA GLN A 55 5.42 16.73 -12.56
C GLN A 55 5.31 15.20 -12.53
N LEU A 56 5.19 14.53 -13.68
CA LEU A 56 4.81 13.12 -13.77
C LEU A 56 5.80 12.23 -13.02
N MET A 57 7.10 12.42 -13.25
CA MET A 57 8.14 11.60 -12.62
C MET A 57 8.19 11.75 -11.10
N ASP A 58 7.97 12.95 -10.57
CA ASP A 58 7.91 13.20 -9.13
C ASP A 58 6.67 12.53 -8.51
N ARG A 59 5.51 12.65 -9.16
CA ARG A 59 4.27 12.00 -8.74
C ARG A 59 4.40 10.48 -8.75
N VAL A 60 4.99 9.90 -9.80
CA VAL A 60 5.28 8.46 -9.87
C VAL A 60 6.18 8.06 -8.70
N SER A 61 7.30 8.75 -8.51
CA SER A 61 8.27 8.41 -7.46
C SER A 61 7.66 8.46 -6.05
N LYS A 62 6.85 9.49 -5.75
CA LYS A 62 6.15 9.62 -4.47
C LYS A 62 5.14 8.49 -4.23
N ASN A 63 4.36 8.13 -5.26
CA ASN A 63 3.38 7.05 -5.14
C ASN A 63 4.05 5.67 -5.00
N VAL A 64 5.11 5.41 -5.77
CA VAL A 64 5.91 4.18 -5.63
C VAL A 64 6.50 4.07 -4.23
N ALA A 65 7.12 5.12 -3.71
CA ALA A 65 7.67 5.15 -2.35
C ALA A 65 6.58 4.90 -1.29
N MET A 66 5.39 5.49 -1.46
CA MET A 66 4.26 5.26 -0.56
C MET A 66 3.81 3.79 -0.57
N ILE A 67 3.70 3.18 -1.75
CA ILE A 67 3.33 1.76 -1.90
C ILE A 67 4.37 0.86 -1.22
N GLN A 68 5.65 1.09 -1.51
CA GLN A 68 6.75 0.32 -0.91
C GLN A 68 6.78 0.49 0.61
N SER A 69 6.54 1.69 1.14
CA SER A 69 6.42 1.92 2.59
C SER A 69 5.30 1.09 3.21
N LYS A 70 4.10 1.10 2.62
CA LYS A 70 2.95 0.33 3.11
C LYS A 70 3.20 -1.18 3.07
N ILE A 71 3.86 -1.67 2.03
CA ILE A 71 4.29 -3.08 1.95
C ILE A 71 5.28 -3.38 3.09
N ALA A 72 6.25 -2.48 3.32
CA ALA A 72 7.26 -2.67 4.35
C ALA A 72 6.67 -2.65 5.78
N GLU A 73 5.63 -1.85 6.04
CA GLU A 73 4.91 -1.83 7.31
C GLU A 73 4.24 -3.17 7.64
N CYS A 74 3.77 -3.89 6.62
CA CYS A 74 3.12 -5.20 6.78
C CYS A 74 4.11 -6.38 6.80
N SER A 75 5.41 -6.12 6.58
CA SER A 75 6.44 -7.16 6.55
C SER A 75 6.82 -7.64 7.95
N VAL A 76 7.31 -8.87 8.02
CA VAL A 76 7.88 -9.50 9.21
C VAL A 76 9.09 -8.69 9.67
N LYS A 77 9.03 -8.13 10.88
CA LYS A 77 10.20 -7.49 11.51
C LYS A 77 11.23 -8.58 11.83
N LYS A 78 12.46 -8.43 11.32
CA LYS A 78 13.58 -9.31 11.73
C LYS A 78 13.89 -8.99 13.19
N ILE A 79 13.63 -9.93 14.10
CA ILE A 79 14.04 -9.82 15.50
C ILE A 79 15.56 -9.98 15.52
N SER A 80 16.29 -8.89 15.77
CA SER A 80 17.73 -8.95 16.03
C SER A 80 17.97 -9.80 17.28
N LYS A 81 18.94 -10.73 17.20
CA LYS A 81 19.25 -11.73 18.25
C LYS A 81 19.56 -11.14 19.63
N GLU A 82 19.78 -9.83 19.73
CA GLU A 82 20.10 -9.10 20.96
C GLU A 82 18.87 -8.76 21.83
N VAL A 83 17.64 -8.89 21.31
CA VAL A 83 16.39 -8.49 22.01
C VAL A 83 15.54 -9.69 22.46
N ALA A 84 16.15 -10.87 22.61
CA ALA A 84 15.44 -12.11 22.98
C ALA A 84 14.93 -12.14 24.45
N THR A 85 15.13 -11.08 25.22
CA THR A 85 14.82 -11.01 26.67
C THR A 85 13.55 -10.23 27.01
N LEU A 86 12.90 -9.58 26.03
CA LEU A 86 11.61 -8.90 26.23
C LEU A 86 10.48 -9.71 25.58
N PRO A 87 9.24 -9.66 26.09
CA PRO A 87 8.09 -10.27 25.42
C PRO A 87 7.95 -9.63 24.05
N SER A 88 8.47 -10.32 23.04
CA SER A 88 8.51 -9.85 21.66
C SER A 88 7.09 -9.61 21.19
N GLU A 89 6.79 -8.41 20.72
CA GLU A 89 5.60 -8.16 19.91
C GLU A 89 5.49 -9.26 18.84
N PRO A 90 4.27 -9.78 18.58
CA PRO A 90 4.09 -10.78 17.56
C PRO A 90 4.61 -10.25 16.22
N VAL A 91 5.35 -11.09 15.51
CA VAL A 91 6.04 -10.77 14.26
C VAL A 91 5.14 -10.12 13.19
N ASN A 92 3.82 -10.32 13.33
CA ASN A 92 2.78 -9.86 12.40
C ASN A 92 1.85 -8.80 13.01
N HIS A 93 2.28 -8.09 14.06
CA HIS A 93 1.43 -7.18 14.84
C HIS A 93 0.66 -6.18 13.98
N ARG A 94 1.34 -5.52 13.02
CA ARG A 94 0.69 -4.52 12.16
C ARG A 94 -0.47 -5.08 11.33
N VAL A 95 -0.33 -6.31 10.81
CA VAL A 95 -1.39 -6.96 10.03
C VAL A 95 -2.56 -7.35 10.94
N GLN A 96 -2.28 -7.70 12.20
CA GLN A 96 -3.33 -7.97 13.19
C GLN A 96 -4.11 -6.71 13.56
N GLU A 97 -3.41 -5.61 13.85
CA GLU A 97 -4.06 -4.31 14.12
C GLU A 97 -4.99 -3.88 12.99
N LEU A 98 -4.51 -3.98 11.74
CA LEU A 98 -5.30 -3.61 10.57
C LEU A 98 -6.52 -4.53 10.41
N LEU A 99 -6.38 -5.81 10.74
CA LEU A 99 -7.49 -6.77 10.68
C LEU A 99 -8.52 -6.48 11.78
N GLU A 100 -8.08 -6.17 12.98
CA GLU A 100 -8.95 -5.77 14.10
C GLU A 100 -9.67 -4.45 13.79
N GLU A 101 -8.97 -3.45 13.25
CA GLU A 101 -9.58 -2.19 12.82
C GLU A 101 -10.61 -2.42 11.70
N ALA A 102 -10.27 -3.22 10.70
CA ALA A 102 -11.16 -3.50 9.57
C ALA A 102 -12.41 -4.32 9.97
N SER A 103 -12.32 -5.13 11.02
CA SER A 103 -13.45 -5.93 11.55
C SER A 103 -14.18 -5.26 12.70
N GLY A 104 -13.75 -4.07 13.13
CA GLY A 104 -14.39 -3.32 14.21
C GLY A 104 -15.78 -2.80 13.82
N TYR A 105 -16.76 -3.00 14.70
CA TYR A 105 -18.15 -2.56 14.47
C TYR A 105 -18.25 -1.06 14.20
N GLU A 106 -17.40 -0.24 14.82
CA GLU A 106 -17.38 1.22 14.64
C GLU A 106 -17.04 1.59 13.20
N LYS A 107 -16.06 0.91 12.60
CA LYS A 107 -15.66 1.16 11.21
C LYS A 107 -16.67 0.57 10.25
N LEU A 108 -17.08 -0.67 10.48
CA LEU A 108 -18.04 -1.37 9.64
C LEU A 108 -19.40 -0.65 9.57
N SER A 109 -19.88 -0.07 10.67
CA SER A 109 -21.14 0.68 10.68
C SER A 109 -21.07 2.03 9.93
N THR A 110 -19.88 2.55 9.67
CA THR A 110 -19.68 3.78 8.87
C THR A 110 -19.52 3.54 7.37
N MET A 111 -19.41 2.27 6.95
CA MET A 111 -19.33 1.90 5.54
C MET A 111 -20.65 2.17 4.82
N GLU A 112 -20.58 2.39 3.51
CA GLU A 112 -21.79 2.46 2.68
C GLU A 112 -22.58 1.16 2.78
N THR A 113 -23.92 1.23 2.80
CA THR A 113 -24.77 0.04 2.94
C THR A 113 -24.65 -0.93 1.75
N SER A 114 -24.19 -0.43 0.60
CA SER A 114 -23.84 -1.22 -0.58
C SER A 114 -22.65 -2.17 -0.34
N PHE A 115 -21.79 -1.87 0.64
CA PHE A 115 -20.67 -2.73 1.05
C PHE A 115 -21.15 -3.99 1.80
N GLN A 116 -22.34 -3.95 2.40
CA GLN A 116 -22.94 -5.05 3.16
C GLN A 116 -22.06 -5.58 4.32
N PRO A 117 -21.65 -4.72 5.26
CA PRO A 117 -20.72 -5.08 6.35
C PRO A 117 -21.21 -6.17 7.32
N TRP A 118 -22.48 -6.59 7.21
CA TRP A 118 -23.12 -7.60 8.05
C TRP A 118 -23.05 -9.02 7.49
N LEU A 119 -22.54 -9.20 6.26
CA LEU A 119 -22.32 -10.51 5.62
C LEU A 119 -20.89 -11.00 5.87
#